data_AF-G7JFU3-F1
#
_entry.id   AF-G7JFU3-F1
#
_cell.length_a   1.000
_cell.length_b   1.000
_cell.length_c   1.000
_cell.angle_alpha   90.00
_cell.angle_beta   90.00
_cell.angle_gamma   90.00
#
_symmetry.space_group_name_H-M   'P 1'
#
loop_
_entity.id
_entity.type
_entity.pdbx_description
1 polymer ?
#
loop_
_entity_poly.entity_id
_entity_poly.type
_entity_poly.pdbx_seq_one_letter_code
_entity_poly.pdbx_strand_id
1 'polypeptide(L)'
;MENSEMSTIARRGIHYMQRLNSANVSSALLENGQNRVIDASLTLIRERAKLKGELVRALGGAVATSSLLGVPLGHNSSFLQGPAFAPPRIREAIWCGSTNSTTEEGKDLQDARVLTDVGDVPIQEIRDCGVDDHRLMNVIGESVKLVMEEDPLRPLVLGGDHSISFPVIRAVSEKLGGPVDVLHLDAHPDNYDEFEGNYYSHASSFARVMEGNYVRRLLQVGIRSITTEGRAQAKKVWR
;
A
#
# COMPACT_ATOMS: atom_id res chain seq x y z
N MET A 1 16.30 -52.57 -4.94
CA MET A 1 16.28 -51.47 -5.92
C MET A 1 15.16 -50.56 -5.51
N GLU A 2 15.54 -49.51 -4.79
CA GLU A 2 14.68 -48.54 -4.12
C GLU A 2 14.86 -47.24 -4.91
N ASN A 3 13.80 -46.74 -5.54
CA ASN A 3 13.71 -45.44 -6.21
C ASN A 3 12.26 -44.98 -5.94
N SER A 4 12.04 -44.03 -5.04
CA SER A 4 12.20 -42.57 -5.15
C SER A 4 10.88 -41.89 -5.53
N GLU A 5 10.40 -41.08 -4.56
CA GLU A 5 9.66 -39.82 -4.74
C GLU A 5 8.26 -39.83 -5.36
N MET A 6 7.27 -39.50 -4.53
CA MET A 6 6.53 -38.22 -4.68
C MET A 6 5.72 -37.96 -3.42
N SER A 7 6.23 -37.05 -2.60
CA SER A 7 5.54 -36.42 -1.47
C SER A 7 4.48 -35.47 -2.01
N THR A 8 3.22 -35.90 -2.05
CA THR A 8 2.04 -35.08 -2.35
C THR A 8 1.65 -34.22 -1.15
N ILE A 9 2.56 -33.33 -0.72
CA ILE A 9 2.26 -32.27 0.26
C ILE A 9 2.36 -30.93 -0.46
N ALA A 10 1.36 -30.65 -1.30
CA ALA A 10 1.11 -29.32 -1.86
C ALA A 10 -0.40 -29.14 -2.10
N ARG A 11 -1.18 -29.22 -1.03
CA ARG A 11 -2.59 -28.80 -1.01
C ARG A 11 -2.88 -28.06 0.29
N ARG A 12 -2.40 -26.81 0.38
CA ARG A 12 -2.94 -25.80 1.31
C ARG A 12 -3.05 -24.49 0.55
N GLY A 13 -4.27 -24.01 0.43
CA GLY A 13 -4.64 -22.81 -0.33
C GLY A 13 -5.99 -23.01 -1.01
N ILE A 14 -7.05 -23.15 -0.22
CA ILE A 14 -8.42 -23.06 -0.74
C ILE A 14 -8.65 -21.59 -1.08
N HIS A 15 -8.27 -21.18 -2.28
CA HIS A 15 -8.87 -20.03 -2.94
C HIS A 15 -9.79 -20.57 -4.02
N TYR A 16 -11.09 -20.50 -3.75
CA TYR A 16 -12.14 -20.70 -4.74
C TYR A 16 -12.14 -19.49 -5.68
N MET A 17 -11.06 -19.30 -6.44
CA MET A 17 -11.08 -18.52 -7.65
C MET A 17 -11.81 -19.38 -8.67
N GLN A 18 -13.13 -19.23 -8.78
CA GLN A 18 -13.75 -19.45 -10.08
C GLN A 18 -13.07 -18.47 -11.03
N ARG A 19 -11.95 -18.89 -11.64
CA ARG A 19 -11.42 -18.16 -12.78
C ARG A 19 -12.61 -17.97 -13.70
N LEU A 20 -12.89 -16.72 -14.06
CA LEU A 20 -13.82 -16.39 -15.14
C LEU A 20 -13.35 -16.94 -16.51
N ASN A 21 -12.45 -17.93 -16.52
CA ASN A 21 -12.18 -18.84 -17.62
C ASN A 21 -13.33 -19.87 -17.73
N SER A 22 -14.52 -19.38 -18.06
CA SER A 22 -15.39 -20.22 -18.88
C SER A 22 -14.94 -20.05 -20.33
N ALA A 23 -14.95 -21.12 -21.11
CA ALA A 23 -14.51 -21.13 -22.51
C ALA A 23 -15.25 -20.13 -23.44
N ASN A 24 -16.21 -19.37 -22.91
CA ASN A 24 -17.15 -18.50 -23.62
C ASN A 24 -17.09 -17.02 -23.18
N VAL A 25 -16.17 -16.60 -22.31
CA VAL A 25 -16.01 -15.18 -21.94
C VAL A 25 -14.94 -14.55 -22.82
N SER A 26 -15.30 -13.49 -23.56
CA SER A 26 -14.32 -12.75 -24.37
C SER A 26 -13.36 -11.96 -23.49
N SER A 27 -12.08 -11.89 -23.90
CA SER A 27 -11.06 -11.08 -23.22
C SER A 27 -11.49 -9.61 -23.12
N ALA A 28 -12.14 -9.08 -24.15
CA ALA A 28 -12.68 -7.72 -24.17
C ALA A 28 -13.75 -7.48 -23.10
N LEU A 29 -14.57 -8.48 -22.75
CA LEU A 29 -15.57 -8.35 -21.68
C LEU A 29 -14.88 -8.26 -20.31
N LEU A 30 -13.84 -9.07 -20.07
CA LEU A 30 -13.06 -9.02 -18.83
C LEU A 30 -12.32 -7.68 -18.69
N GLU A 31 -11.64 -7.23 -19.75
CA GLU A 31 -10.89 -5.97 -19.74
C GLU A 31 -11.81 -4.77 -19.47
N ASN A 32 -12.97 -4.71 -20.13
CA ASN A 32 -13.97 -3.67 -19.88
C ASN A 32 -14.51 -3.72 -18.44
N GLY A 33 -14.74 -4.92 -17.90
CA GLY A 33 -15.15 -5.09 -16.50
C GLY A 33 -14.08 -4.57 -15.53
N GLN A 34 -12.82 -4.96 -15.72
CA GLN A 34 -11.69 -4.50 -14.92
C GLN A 34 -11.55 -2.98 -14.94
N ASN A 35 -11.64 -2.37 -16.13
CA ASN A 35 -11.57 -0.90 -16.29
C ASN A 35 -12.64 -0.21 -15.45
N ARG A 36 -13.90 -0.65 -15.55
CA ARG A 36 -15.02 -0.03 -14.81
C ARG A 36 -14.93 -0.22 -13.30
N VAL A 37 -14.45 -1.38 -12.85
CA VAL A 37 -14.21 -1.63 -11.41
C VAL A 37 -13.15 -0.66 -10.90
N ILE A 38 -12.01 -0.56 -11.59
CA ILE A 38 -10.92 0.36 -11.22
C ILE A 38 -11.39 1.82 -11.25
N ASP A 39 -12.12 2.23 -12.29
CA ASP A 39 -12.63 3.60 -12.40
C ASP A 39 -13.56 3.96 -11.24
N ALA A 40 -14.44 3.04 -10.85
CA ALA A 40 -15.31 3.22 -9.69
C ALA A 40 -14.52 3.29 -8.38
N SER A 41 -13.51 2.41 -8.21
CA SER A 41 -12.61 2.42 -7.07
C SER A 41 -11.87 3.76 -6.92
N LEU A 42 -11.29 4.26 -8.01
CA LEU A 42 -10.60 5.56 -8.02
C LEU A 42 -11.57 6.72 -7.81
N THR A 43 -12.80 6.63 -8.33
CA THR A 43 -13.83 7.66 -8.13
C THR A 43 -14.24 7.77 -6.67
N LEU A 44 -14.36 6.66 -5.94
CA LEU A 44 -14.67 6.69 -4.51
C LEU A 44 -13.61 7.49 -3.72
N ILE A 45 -12.33 7.26 -4.01
CA ILE A 45 -11.23 7.99 -3.40
C ILE A 45 -11.24 9.46 -3.83
N ARG A 46 -11.41 9.74 -5.12
CA ARG A 46 -11.43 11.11 -5.68
C ARG A 46 -12.51 11.97 -5.03
N GLU A 47 -13.75 11.50 -5.03
CA GLU A 47 -14.88 12.30 -4.51
C GLU A 47 -14.76 12.52 -3.00
N ARG A 48 -14.23 11.53 -2.27
CA ARG A 48 -14.00 11.69 -0.83
C ARG A 48 -12.83 12.63 -0.55
N ALA A 49 -11.73 12.52 -1.28
CA ALA A 49 -10.60 13.45 -1.19
C ALA A 49 -11.05 14.89 -1.49
N LYS A 50 -11.82 15.09 -2.55
CA LYS A 50 -12.37 16.39 -2.93
C LYS A 50 -13.20 17.02 -1.81
N LEU A 51 -14.13 16.27 -1.24
CA LEU A 51 -14.96 16.75 -0.12
C LEU A 51 -14.11 17.14 1.09
N LYS A 52 -13.08 16.35 1.43
CA LYS A 52 -12.17 16.64 2.54
C LYS A 52 -11.29 17.86 2.25
N GLY A 53 -10.76 17.98 1.04
CA GLY A 53 -9.99 19.14 0.60
C GLY A 53 -10.81 20.42 0.67
N GLU A 54 -12.04 20.42 0.13
CA GLU A 54 -12.96 21.56 0.20
C GLU A 54 -13.27 21.98 1.64
N LEU A 55 -13.54 21.00 2.53
CA LEU A 55 -13.77 21.26 3.96
C LEU A 55 -12.56 21.94 4.60
N VAL A 56 -11.35 21.42 4.40
CA VAL A 56 -10.12 21.96 4.99
C VAL A 56 -9.84 23.36 4.47
N ARG A 57 -9.98 23.59 3.16
CA ARG A 57 -9.81 24.91 2.55
C ARG A 57 -10.83 25.92 3.07
N ALA A 58 -12.09 25.52 3.28
CA ALA A 58 -13.14 26.37 3.84
C ALA A 58 -12.87 26.77 5.29
N LEU A 59 -12.25 25.88 6.10
CA LEU A 59 -11.84 26.20 7.46
C LEU A 59 -10.63 27.15 7.52
N GLY A 60 -9.78 27.13 6.48
CA GLY A 60 -8.60 27.99 6.37
C GLY A 60 -7.50 27.72 7.40
N GLY A 61 -6.33 28.33 7.18
CA GLY A 61 -5.19 28.29 8.10
C GLY A 61 -4.32 27.03 8.07
N ALA A 62 -4.76 25.96 7.38
CA ALA A 62 -3.96 24.76 7.18
C ALA A 62 -3.04 24.89 5.96
N VAL A 63 -1.76 24.54 6.12
CA VAL A 63 -0.77 24.43 5.01
C VAL A 63 -0.47 22.97 4.63
N ALA A 64 -0.84 22.04 5.51
CA ALA A 64 -0.76 20.60 5.32
C ALA A 64 -1.76 19.92 6.27
N THR A 65 -2.48 18.92 5.77
CA THR A 65 -3.43 18.13 6.56
C THR A 65 -3.19 16.65 6.31
N SER A 66 -3.01 15.86 7.36
CA SER A 66 -2.88 14.41 7.23
C SER A 66 -4.21 13.81 6.80
N SER A 67 -4.21 13.03 5.73
CA SER A 67 -5.41 12.34 5.25
C SER A 67 -5.18 10.83 5.16
N LEU A 68 -5.94 10.08 5.95
CA LEU A 68 -5.87 8.62 5.98
C LEU A 68 -6.32 8.03 4.64
N LEU A 69 -5.51 7.13 4.08
CA LEU A 69 -5.84 6.29 2.93
C LEU A 69 -5.51 4.84 3.27
N GLY A 70 -6.50 3.96 3.38
CA GLY A 70 -6.24 2.56 3.65
C GLY A 70 -6.00 1.74 2.40
N VAL A 71 -5.06 0.80 2.49
CA VAL A 71 -4.70 -0.14 1.43
C VAL A 71 -4.77 -1.55 2.00
N PRO A 72 -5.97 -2.17 2.10
CA PRO A 72 -6.19 -3.47 2.74
C PRO A 72 -5.65 -4.65 1.90
N LEU A 73 -4.32 -4.72 1.73
CA LEU A 73 -3.59 -5.68 0.90
C LEU A 73 -2.67 -6.54 1.77
N GLY A 74 -2.79 -7.86 1.69
CA GLY A 74 -1.97 -8.78 2.50
C GLY A 74 -1.39 -9.97 1.72
N HIS A 75 -1.64 -10.08 0.42
CA HIS A 75 -1.28 -11.28 -0.34
C HIS A 75 0.20 -11.34 -0.74
N ASN A 76 0.96 -10.26 -0.52
CA ASN A 76 2.40 -10.19 -0.72
C ASN A 76 3.20 -10.55 0.54
N SER A 77 2.49 -10.88 1.63
CA SER A 77 3.07 -11.33 2.89
C SER A 77 3.63 -12.75 2.77
N SER A 78 4.84 -12.98 3.28
CA SER A 78 5.51 -14.29 3.22
C SER A 78 5.09 -15.30 4.29
N PHE A 79 4.33 -14.88 5.32
CA PHE A 79 3.91 -15.77 6.40
C PHE A 79 2.39 -15.72 6.67
N LEU A 80 1.84 -14.54 6.97
CA LEU A 80 0.41 -14.36 7.27
C LEU A 80 -0.15 -13.12 6.55
N GLN A 81 -1.33 -13.26 5.96
CA GLN A 81 -2.00 -12.18 5.21
C GLN A 81 -2.94 -11.33 6.09
N GLY A 82 -2.86 -11.49 7.41
CA GLY A 82 -3.65 -10.75 8.40
C GLY A 82 -3.63 -9.22 8.27
N PRO A 83 -2.53 -8.58 7.81
CA PRO A 83 -2.49 -7.13 7.61
C PRO A 83 -3.60 -6.59 6.69
N ALA A 84 -4.15 -7.39 5.77
CA ALA A 84 -5.27 -6.96 4.92
C ALA A 84 -6.49 -6.44 5.72
N PHE A 85 -6.65 -6.86 6.98
CA PHE A 85 -7.75 -6.45 7.86
C PHE A 85 -7.41 -5.26 8.78
N ALA A 86 -6.20 -4.70 8.68
CA ALA A 86 -5.71 -3.68 9.60
C ALA A 86 -6.38 -2.30 9.45
N PRO A 87 -6.63 -1.74 8.25
CA PRO A 87 -7.08 -0.35 8.12
C PRO A 87 -8.37 -0.02 8.90
N PRO A 88 -9.43 -0.87 8.89
CA PRO A 88 -10.63 -0.61 9.68
C PRO A 88 -10.36 -0.66 11.21
N ARG A 89 -9.50 -1.57 11.67
CA ARG A 89 -9.17 -1.73 13.10
C ARG A 89 -8.31 -0.59 13.64
N ILE A 90 -7.42 -0.04 12.81
CA ILE A 90 -6.65 1.15 13.17
C ILE A 90 -7.60 2.33 13.35
N ARG A 91 -8.58 2.52 12.45
CA ARG A 91 -9.59 3.60 12.59
C ARG A 91 -10.45 3.44 13.84
N GLU A 92 -10.89 2.22 14.14
CA GLU A 92 -11.63 1.92 15.38
C GLU A 92 -10.83 2.32 16.62
N ALA A 93 -9.52 2.03 16.65
CA ALA A 93 -8.64 2.40 17.75
C ALA A 93 -8.41 3.91 17.87
N ILE A 94 -8.28 4.63 16.75
CA ILE A 94 -8.13 6.11 16.75
C ILE A 94 -9.33 6.80 17.42
N TRP A 95 -10.54 6.28 17.21
CA TRP A 95 -11.79 6.87 17.72
C TRP A 95 -12.40 6.09 18.89
N CYS A 96 -11.59 5.30 19.59
CA CYS A 96 -12.05 4.49 20.71
C CYS A 96 -12.49 5.39 21.87
N GLY A 97 -13.66 5.11 22.46
CA GLY A 97 -14.20 5.89 23.58
C GLY A 97 -13.39 5.83 24.89
N SER A 98 -12.36 4.99 24.96
CA SER A 98 -11.38 4.98 26.07
C SER A 98 -10.30 6.06 25.93
N THR A 99 -10.17 6.65 24.75
CA THR A 99 -9.17 7.69 24.43
C THR A 99 -9.82 9.07 24.34
N ASN A 100 -9.00 10.12 24.37
CA ASN A 100 -9.43 11.46 23.96
C ASN A 100 -8.92 11.77 22.54
N SER A 101 -9.36 12.90 21.96
CA SER A 101 -8.96 13.29 20.60
C SER A 101 -7.67 14.13 20.54
N THR A 102 -6.96 14.34 21.64
CA THR A 102 -5.75 15.19 21.66
C THR A 102 -4.48 14.36 21.54
N THR A 103 -3.63 14.70 20.58
CA THR A 103 -2.28 14.12 20.46
C THR A 103 -1.39 14.52 21.66
N GLU A 104 -0.26 13.85 21.86
CA GLU A 104 0.70 14.19 22.93
C GLU A 104 1.15 15.67 22.90
N GLU A 105 1.32 16.27 21.72
CA GLU A 105 1.70 17.69 21.56
C GLU A 105 0.50 18.65 21.57
N GLY A 106 -0.72 18.17 21.83
CA GLY A 106 -1.91 19.01 22.00
C GLY A 106 -2.68 19.40 20.72
N LYS A 107 -2.46 18.73 19.58
CA LYS A 107 -3.33 18.89 18.40
C LYS A 107 -4.64 18.10 18.58
N ASP A 108 -5.76 18.69 18.20
CA ASP A 108 -7.07 18.02 18.24
C ASP A 108 -7.34 17.27 16.93
N LEU A 109 -7.52 15.95 17.02
CA LEU A 109 -7.82 15.08 15.89
C LEU A 109 -9.23 15.30 15.33
N GLN A 110 -10.16 15.88 16.10
CA GLN A 110 -11.50 16.22 15.59
C GLN A 110 -11.47 17.43 14.63
N ASP A 111 -10.40 18.22 14.64
CA ASP A 111 -10.20 19.28 13.67
C ASP A 111 -9.80 18.68 12.31
N ALA A 112 -10.65 18.89 11.30
CA ALA A 112 -10.39 18.40 9.95
C ALA A 112 -9.08 18.94 9.36
N ARG A 113 -8.55 20.07 9.85
CA ARG A 113 -7.24 20.60 9.44
C ARG A 113 -6.07 19.75 9.94
N VAL A 114 -6.28 18.97 11.00
CA VAL A 114 -5.28 18.07 11.58
C VAL A 114 -5.37 16.68 10.95
N LEU A 115 -6.57 16.10 10.89
CA LEU A 115 -6.78 14.73 10.38
C LEU A 115 -8.07 14.60 9.58
N THR A 116 -7.96 14.06 8.36
CA THR A 116 -9.09 13.60 7.53
C THR A 116 -8.95 12.13 7.16
N ASP A 117 -9.98 11.54 6.56
CA ASP A 117 -9.97 10.15 6.09
C ASP A 117 -10.72 10.00 4.77
N VAL A 118 -10.01 9.51 3.75
CA VAL A 118 -10.54 9.25 2.41
C VAL A 118 -10.96 7.79 2.18
N GLY A 119 -10.94 6.98 3.24
CA GLY A 119 -11.40 5.59 3.18
C GLY A 119 -10.34 4.63 2.65
N ASP A 120 -10.80 3.51 2.10
CA ASP A 120 -9.95 2.39 1.70
C ASP A 120 -10.02 2.19 0.19
N VAL A 121 -8.87 1.87 -0.41
CA VAL A 121 -8.81 1.35 -1.78
C VAL A 121 -9.54 -0.01 -1.79
N PRO A 122 -10.51 -0.25 -2.70
CA PRO A 122 -11.19 -1.54 -2.86
C PRO A 122 -10.29 -2.67 -3.42
N ILE A 123 -9.27 -3.06 -2.64
CA ILE A 123 -8.23 -4.01 -3.09
C ILE A 123 -8.82 -5.38 -3.42
N GLN A 124 -9.75 -5.88 -2.61
CA GLN A 124 -10.27 -7.24 -2.79
C GLN A 124 -11.16 -7.30 -4.03
N GLU A 125 -11.94 -6.26 -4.29
CA GLU A 125 -12.79 -6.10 -5.46
C GLU A 125 -11.98 -6.02 -6.76
N ILE A 126 -10.87 -5.27 -6.75
CA ILE A 126 -9.97 -5.17 -7.92
C ILE A 126 -9.28 -6.52 -8.18
N ARG A 127 -8.88 -7.24 -7.13
CA ARG A 127 -8.27 -8.57 -7.28
C ARG A 127 -9.28 -9.60 -7.79
N ASP A 128 -10.52 -9.55 -7.31
CA ASP A 128 -11.59 -10.48 -7.70
C ASP A 128 -11.93 -10.38 -9.19
N CYS A 129 -11.83 -9.18 -9.79
CA CYS A 129 -12.03 -9.01 -11.24
C CYS A 129 -10.81 -9.43 -12.09
N GLY A 130 -9.78 -10.04 -11.49
CA GLY A 130 -8.65 -10.68 -12.18
C GLY A 130 -7.57 -9.71 -12.65
N VAL A 131 -7.46 -8.54 -12.01
CA VAL A 131 -6.38 -7.58 -12.27
C VAL A 131 -5.06 -8.13 -11.72
N ASP A 132 -3.98 -8.02 -12.50
CA ASP A 132 -2.64 -8.40 -12.08
C ASP A 132 -2.03 -7.42 -11.05
N ASP A 133 -0.97 -7.86 -10.36
CA ASP A 133 -0.33 -7.07 -9.31
C ASP A 133 0.29 -5.76 -9.82
N HIS A 134 0.82 -5.73 -11.05
CA HIS A 134 1.40 -4.49 -11.58
C HIS A 134 0.32 -3.41 -11.73
N ARG A 135 -0.83 -3.79 -12.30
CA ARG A 135 -1.96 -2.88 -12.45
C ARG A 135 -2.60 -2.53 -11.11
N LEU A 136 -2.69 -3.46 -10.16
CA LEU A 136 -3.14 -3.18 -8.78
C LEU A 136 -2.24 -2.16 -8.08
N MET A 137 -0.92 -2.32 -8.17
CA MET A 137 0.06 -1.39 -7.59
C MET A 137 -0.01 0.00 -8.23
N ASN A 138 -0.36 0.08 -9.52
CA ASN A 138 -0.64 1.36 -10.17
C ASN A 138 -1.91 2.01 -9.61
N VAL A 139 -2.99 1.27 -9.36
CA VAL A 139 -4.20 1.81 -8.73
C VAL A 139 -3.92 2.37 -7.33
N ILE A 140 -3.06 1.70 -6.55
CA ILE A 140 -2.61 2.22 -5.24
C ILE A 140 -1.86 3.55 -5.42
N GLY A 141 -0.91 3.62 -6.36
CA GLY A 141 -0.16 4.85 -6.64
C GLY A 141 -1.06 6.00 -7.10
N GLU A 142 -2.03 5.73 -7.98
CA GLU A 142 -3.00 6.73 -8.42
C GLU A 142 -3.93 7.19 -7.29
N SER A 143 -4.32 6.27 -6.39
CA SER A 143 -5.11 6.64 -5.19
C SER A 143 -4.35 7.60 -4.27
N VAL A 144 -3.03 7.42 -4.13
CA VAL A 144 -2.16 8.36 -3.40
C VAL A 144 -2.11 9.71 -4.10
N LYS A 145 -1.95 9.74 -5.44
CA LYS A 145 -1.94 10.98 -6.23
C LYS A 145 -3.25 11.75 -6.11
N LEU A 146 -4.40 11.07 -6.11
CA LEU A 146 -5.72 11.68 -5.91
C LEU A 146 -5.82 12.41 -4.56
N VAL A 147 -5.22 11.87 -3.50
CA VAL A 147 -5.13 12.57 -2.20
C VAL A 147 -4.24 13.80 -2.32
N MET A 148 -3.08 13.68 -2.96
CA MET A 148 -2.11 14.78 -3.11
C MET A 148 -2.58 15.89 -4.05
N GLU A 149 -3.55 15.63 -4.92
CA GLU A 149 -4.16 16.63 -5.81
C GLU A 149 -5.08 17.61 -5.07
N GLU A 150 -5.59 17.21 -3.92
CA GLU A 150 -6.47 18.02 -3.10
C GLU A 150 -5.66 18.80 -2.07
N ASP A 151 -5.20 19.99 -2.42
CA ASP A 151 -4.50 20.87 -1.47
C ASP A 151 -5.40 21.22 -0.25
N PRO A 152 -4.90 21.16 1.00
CA PRO A 152 -3.53 20.89 1.44
C PRO A 152 -3.30 19.45 1.95
N LEU A 153 -4.05 18.46 1.44
CA LEU A 153 -4.00 17.09 1.94
C LEU A 153 -2.63 16.42 1.67
N ARG A 154 -2.17 15.64 2.65
CA ARG A 154 -0.95 14.82 2.60
C ARG A 154 -1.33 13.38 2.97
N PRO A 155 -0.97 12.38 2.15
CA PRO A 155 -1.38 11.00 2.38
C PRO A 155 -0.71 10.41 3.62
N LEU A 156 -1.51 9.85 4.52
CA LEU A 156 -1.07 8.97 5.61
C LEU A 156 -1.67 7.59 5.34
N VAL A 157 -0.85 6.67 4.83
CA VAL A 157 -1.34 5.38 4.32
C VAL A 157 -1.45 4.37 5.45
N LEU A 158 -2.63 3.78 5.61
CA LEU A 158 -2.88 2.68 6.53
C LEU A 158 -2.74 1.38 5.77
N GLY A 159 -1.71 0.62 6.08
CA GLY A 159 -1.42 -0.57 5.32
C GLY A 159 -2.35 -1.74 5.55
N GLY A 160 -2.25 -2.67 4.62
CA GLY A 160 -1.88 -4.01 4.99
C GLY A 160 -0.36 -4.17 4.98
N ASP A 161 0.16 -5.15 4.24
CA ASP A 161 1.58 -5.53 4.33
C ASP A 161 2.55 -4.51 3.70
N HIS A 162 3.85 -4.72 3.94
CA HIS A 162 4.89 -3.75 3.59
C HIS A 162 5.11 -3.59 2.07
N SER A 163 4.48 -4.40 1.22
CA SER A 163 4.59 -4.26 -0.24
C SER A 163 4.04 -2.92 -0.75
N ILE A 164 3.05 -2.35 -0.06
CA ILE A 164 2.38 -1.12 -0.45
C ILE A 164 3.30 0.11 -0.38
N SER A 165 4.39 0.05 0.38
CA SER A 165 5.34 1.17 0.49
C SER A 165 5.94 1.52 -0.88
N PHE A 166 6.15 0.53 -1.75
CA PHE A 166 6.67 0.77 -3.09
C PHE A 166 5.78 1.69 -3.95
N PRO A 167 4.52 1.35 -4.27
CA PRO A 167 3.67 2.22 -5.08
C PRO A 167 3.38 3.56 -4.41
N VAL A 168 3.33 3.61 -3.07
CA VAL A 168 3.11 4.85 -2.31
C VAL A 168 4.30 5.81 -2.45
N ILE A 169 5.52 5.35 -2.18
CA ILE A 169 6.73 6.18 -2.28
C ILE A 169 6.96 6.61 -3.73
N ARG A 170 6.76 5.71 -4.70
CA ARG A 170 6.80 6.03 -6.13
C ARG A 170 5.86 7.19 -6.45
N ALA A 171 4.58 7.10 -6.07
CA ALA A 171 3.58 8.12 -6.35
C ALA A 171 3.93 9.48 -5.72
N VAL A 172 4.42 9.48 -4.48
CA VAL A 172 4.86 10.71 -3.80
C VAL A 172 6.06 11.34 -4.52
N SER A 173 7.07 10.54 -4.86
CA SER A 173 8.27 11.02 -5.56
C SER A 173 7.94 11.58 -6.94
N GLU A 174 7.10 10.88 -7.72
CA GLU A 174 6.61 11.34 -9.02
C GLU A 174 5.83 12.65 -8.91
N LYS A 175 4.91 12.75 -7.95
CA LYS A 175 4.06 13.94 -7.79
C LYS A 175 4.83 15.16 -7.30
N LEU A 176 5.88 14.96 -6.48
CA LEU A 176 6.78 16.03 -6.03
C LEU A 176 7.87 16.37 -7.06
N GLY A 177 8.04 15.56 -8.11
CA GLY A 177 9.03 15.79 -9.16
C GLY A 177 10.47 15.47 -8.77
N GLY A 178 10.69 14.59 -7.78
CA GLY A 178 12.04 14.24 -7.34
C GLY A 178 12.10 13.22 -6.19
N PRO A 179 13.31 12.74 -5.86
CA PRO A 179 13.49 11.76 -4.79
C PRO A 179 13.25 12.36 -3.41
N VAL A 180 12.80 11.52 -2.47
CA VAL A 180 12.60 11.88 -1.06
C VAL A 180 13.65 11.23 -0.15
N ASP A 181 13.81 11.73 1.07
CA ASP A 181 14.53 10.98 2.12
C ASP A 181 13.51 10.17 2.92
N VAL A 182 13.82 8.92 3.23
CA VAL A 182 12.94 8.00 3.94
C VAL A 182 13.57 7.58 5.27
N LEU A 183 12.81 7.78 6.35
CA LEU A 183 13.02 7.11 7.62
C LEU A 183 12.15 5.84 7.64
N HIS A 184 12.81 4.69 7.69
CA HIS A 184 12.18 3.37 7.68
C HIS A 184 12.40 2.70 9.04
N LEU A 185 11.31 2.52 9.80
CA LEU A 185 11.32 1.91 11.12
C LEU A 185 10.86 0.45 11.00
N ASP A 186 11.79 -0.50 11.05
CA ASP A 186 11.46 -1.92 10.88
C ASP A 186 12.50 -2.84 11.54
N ALA A 187 12.06 -4.06 11.86
CA ALA A 187 12.93 -5.17 12.24
C ALA A 187 13.72 -5.76 11.05
N HIS A 188 13.18 -5.63 9.83
CA HIS A 188 13.66 -6.21 8.58
C HIS A 188 14.04 -5.11 7.58
N PRO A 189 15.02 -5.36 6.69
CA PRO A 189 15.43 -4.36 5.74
C PRO A 189 14.52 -4.26 4.49
N ASP A 190 13.70 -5.28 4.24
CA ASP A 190 12.77 -5.38 3.10
C ASP A 190 13.39 -5.06 1.73
N ASN A 191 14.63 -5.49 1.54
CA ASN A 191 15.46 -5.16 0.37
C ASN A 191 15.96 -6.38 -0.41
N TYR A 192 15.29 -7.53 -0.28
CA TYR A 192 15.56 -8.69 -1.13
C TYR A 192 15.31 -8.34 -2.60
N ASP A 193 16.15 -8.84 -3.50
CA ASP A 193 15.96 -8.61 -4.93
C ASP A 193 14.61 -9.18 -5.40
N GLU A 194 14.35 -10.45 -5.12
CA GLU A 194 13.04 -11.06 -5.35
C GLU A 194 12.83 -12.19 -4.33
N PHE A 195 11.97 -11.94 -3.33
CA PHE A 195 11.71 -12.93 -2.29
C PHE A 195 10.68 -13.96 -2.78
N GLU A 196 11.06 -15.24 -2.81
CA GLU A 196 10.23 -16.37 -3.25
C GLU A 196 9.64 -16.21 -4.67
N GLY A 197 10.34 -15.50 -5.56
CA GLY A 197 9.87 -15.27 -6.93
C GLY A 197 8.71 -14.27 -7.04
N ASN A 198 8.45 -13.48 -5.99
CA ASN A 198 7.48 -12.40 -6.01
C ASN A 198 8.17 -11.04 -6.01
N TYR A 199 8.20 -10.39 -7.18
CA TYR A 199 8.70 -9.02 -7.37
C TYR A 199 8.08 -8.00 -6.40
N TYR A 200 6.81 -8.20 -6.03
CA TYR A 200 6.03 -7.35 -5.12
C TYR A 200 6.01 -7.86 -3.68
N SER A 201 6.87 -8.83 -3.32
CA SER A 201 6.94 -9.33 -1.95
C SER A 201 7.10 -8.18 -0.95
N HIS A 202 6.43 -8.30 0.20
CA HIS A 202 6.58 -7.33 1.29
C HIS A 202 8.03 -7.18 1.75
N ALA A 203 8.85 -8.23 1.59
CA ALA A 203 10.28 -8.27 1.93
C ALA A 203 11.20 -7.71 0.82
N SER A 204 10.64 -7.23 -0.30
CA SER A 204 11.37 -6.68 -1.44
C SER A 204 10.97 -5.24 -1.78
N SER A 205 10.04 -4.65 -1.04
CA SER A 205 9.48 -3.32 -1.32
C SER A 205 10.56 -2.23 -1.43
N PHE A 206 11.57 -2.25 -0.56
CA PHE A 206 12.64 -1.25 -0.59
C PHE A 206 13.70 -1.52 -1.67
N ALA A 207 13.83 -2.75 -2.18
CA ALA A 207 14.63 -2.97 -3.38
C ALA A 207 14.01 -2.21 -4.57
N ARG A 208 12.69 -2.34 -4.76
CA ARG A 208 11.91 -1.64 -5.81
C ARG A 208 12.00 -0.12 -5.69
N VAL A 209 11.89 0.39 -4.47
CA VAL A 209 11.98 1.82 -4.19
C VAL A 209 13.34 2.39 -4.58
N MET A 210 14.43 1.67 -4.27
CA MET A 210 15.78 2.11 -4.60
C MET A 210 16.09 1.98 -6.09
N GLU A 211 15.64 0.92 -6.75
CA GLU A 211 15.82 0.72 -8.20
C GLU A 211 15.20 1.84 -9.04
N GLY A 212 14.03 2.35 -8.62
CA GLY A 212 13.35 3.44 -9.31
C GLY A 212 13.87 4.83 -8.97
N ASN A 213 14.94 4.97 -8.18
CA ASN A 213 15.51 6.25 -7.75
C ASN A 213 14.49 7.20 -7.08
N TYR A 214 13.47 6.67 -6.42
CA TYR A 214 12.45 7.47 -5.72
C TYR A 214 12.96 8.00 -4.37
N VAL A 215 14.06 7.46 -3.88
CA VAL A 215 14.62 7.76 -2.55
C VAL A 215 16.09 8.10 -2.67
N ARG A 216 16.49 9.21 -2.04
CA ARG A 216 17.89 9.65 -1.98
C ARG A 216 18.61 9.07 -0.76
N ARG A 217 18.01 9.16 0.43
CA ARG A 217 18.53 8.56 1.66
C ARG A 217 17.51 7.61 2.26
N LEU A 218 17.90 6.36 2.50
CA LEU A 218 17.09 5.37 3.21
C LEU A 218 17.72 5.08 4.58
N LEU A 219 17.13 5.60 5.64
CA LEU A 219 17.60 5.38 7.01
C LEU A 219 16.75 4.28 7.65
N GLN A 220 17.35 3.08 7.80
CA GLN A 220 16.68 1.94 8.40
C GLN A 220 17.05 1.82 9.88
N VAL A 221 16.05 1.84 10.75
CA VAL A 221 16.24 1.85 12.21
C VAL A 221 15.38 0.75 12.84
N GLY A 222 15.96 0.02 13.80
CA GLY A 222 15.32 -1.13 14.46
C GLY A 222 15.69 -2.50 13.87
N ILE A 223 16.56 -2.52 12.85
CA ILE A 223 16.98 -3.72 12.14
C ILE A 223 17.60 -4.74 13.10
N ARG A 224 17.00 -5.93 13.12
CA ARG A 224 17.42 -7.06 13.96
C ARG A 224 17.26 -8.42 13.27
N SER A 225 16.75 -8.45 12.05
CA SER A 225 16.68 -9.64 11.18
C SER A 225 17.16 -9.25 9.78
N ILE A 226 18.42 -9.57 9.47
CA ILE A 226 19.06 -9.22 8.20
C ILE A 226 20.03 -10.31 7.74
N THR A 227 19.88 -10.73 6.49
CA THR A 227 20.74 -11.73 5.85
C THR A 227 21.98 -11.10 5.21
N THR A 228 22.92 -11.94 4.75
CA THR A 228 24.08 -11.49 3.97
C THR A 228 23.65 -10.78 2.68
N GLU A 229 22.59 -11.24 2.03
CA GLU A 229 22.00 -10.57 0.86
C GLU A 229 21.50 -9.17 1.21
N GLY A 230 20.69 -9.04 2.27
CA GLY A 230 20.19 -7.73 2.70
C GLY A 230 21.31 -6.74 3.02
N ARG A 231 22.43 -7.21 3.62
CA ARG A 231 23.64 -6.39 3.82
C ARG A 231 24.33 -6.00 2.51
N ALA A 232 24.35 -6.88 1.52
CA ALA A 232 24.95 -6.62 0.22
C ALA A 232 24.12 -5.61 -0.58
N GLN A 233 22.79 -5.78 -0.62
CA GLN A 233 21.84 -4.86 -1.24
C GLN A 233 21.97 -3.45 -0.64
N ALA A 234 22.02 -3.35 0.70
CA ALA A 234 22.22 -2.08 1.38
C ALA A 234 23.52 -1.36 0.93
N LYS A 235 24.60 -2.08 0.64
CA LYS A 235 25.87 -1.47 0.18
C LYS A 235 25.83 -1.00 -1.28
N LYS A 236 25.01 -1.60 -2.15
CA LYS A 236 24.88 -1.19 -3.56
C LYS A 236 24.26 0.20 -3.68
N VAL A 237 23.33 0.51 -2.79
CA VAL A 237 22.52 1.73 -2.78
C VAL A 237 23.32 2.99 -2.43
N TRP A 238 24.44 2.87 -1.74
CA TRP A 238 25.27 4.01 -1.30
C TRP A 238 26.51 4.25 -2.18
N ARG A 239 26.52 3.78 -3.44
CA ARG A 239 27.54 4.09 -4.44
C ARG A 239 26.94 4.96 -5.54
#